data_AF-A0A1H2DWU4-F1
#
_entry.id   AF-A0A1H2DWU4-F1
#
_cell.length_a   1.000
_cell.length_b   1.000
_cell.length_c   1.000
_cell.angle_alpha   90.00
_cell.angle_beta   90.00
_cell.angle_gamma   90.00
#
_symmetry.space_group_name_H-M   'P 1'
#
loop_
_entity.id
_entity.type
_entity.pdbx_description
1 polymer ?
#
loop_
_entity_poly.entity_id
_entity_poly.type
_entity_poly.pdbx_seq_one_letter_code
_entity_poly.pdbx_strand_id
1 'polypeptide(L)'
;MIKKIVLLLILSFAFTANAQFGNGQRNGQRQQRQGPMTPSAQKAPKPNFKVEKYIGIVVYDVKKAAKKSSIKLSSKEGKEFSKILTKYNKDIKDIKRINSFLLRNTKEMVENYQKKAMKSGDFSNQVKIQKQMNESLKPIGNAIKEEDKKLDKKMTVLLSEKQYKKWIKYNKKKYKVFPKEKEE
;
A
#
# COMPACT_ATOMS: atom_id res chain seq x y z
N MET A 1 -21.70 -48.80 21.47
CA MET A 1 -20.75 -48.47 20.39
C MET A 1 -20.09 -47.10 20.60
N ILE A 2 -19.42 -46.88 21.73
CA ILE A 2 -18.69 -45.62 22.02
C ILE A 2 -17.26 -45.90 22.56
N LYS A 3 -16.94 -47.16 22.93
CA LYS A 3 -15.62 -47.54 23.47
C LYS A 3 -14.55 -47.83 22.41
N LYS A 4 -14.89 -47.90 21.12
CA LYS A 4 -13.92 -48.12 20.02
C LYS A 4 -13.49 -46.84 19.29
N ILE A 5 -14.13 -45.70 19.57
CA ILE A 5 -13.77 -44.40 18.96
C ILE A 5 -12.69 -43.68 19.77
N VAL A 6 -12.60 -43.94 21.08
CA VAL A 6 -11.57 -43.36 21.96
C VAL A 6 -10.17 -43.91 21.64
N LEU A 7 -10.07 -45.13 21.10
CA LEU A 7 -8.78 -45.75 20.78
C LEU A 7 -8.14 -45.21 19.48
N LEU A 8 -8.89 -44.46 18.66
CA LEU A 8 -8.43 -43.94 17.37
C LEU A 8 -7.91 -42.48 17.45
N LEU A 9 -8.18 -41.78 18.56
CA LEU A 9 -7.72 -40.40 18.80
C LEU A 9 -6.36 -40.30 19.49
N ILE A 10 -5.80 -41.42 19.98
CA ILE A 10 -4.51 -41.45 20.70
C ILE A 10 -3.33 -41.74 19.76
N LEU A 11 -3.56 -42.17 18.52
CA LEU A 11 -2.48 -42.55 17.60
C LEU A 11 -1.95 -41.42 16.69
N SER A 12 -2.43 -40.18 16.80
CA SER A 12 -2.09 -39.11 15.86
C SER A 12 -1.13 -38.04 16.37
N PHE A 13 -0.56 -38.18 17.57
CA PHE A 13 0.32 -37.15 18.18
C PHE A 13 1.80 -37.55 18.36
N ALA A 14 2.26 -38.63 17.73
CA ALA A 14 3.62 -39.13 17.94
C ALA A 14 4.53 -38.98 16.71
N PHE A 15 4.66 -37.78 16.12
CA PHE A 15 5.81 -37.43 15.28
C PHE A 15 6.10 -35.92 15.31
N THR A 16 6.61 -35.41 16.44
CA THR A 16 7.57 -34.30 16.41
C THR A 16 8.96 -34.90 16.57
N ALA A 17 9.63 -35.13 15.45
CA ALA A 17 11.03 -35.55 15.45
C ALA A 17 11.89 -34.43 16.06
N ASN A 18 12.41 -34.70 17.25
CA ASN A 18 13.53 -33.98 17.83
C ASN A 18 14.79 -34.35 17.04
N ALA A 19 15.18 -33.52 16.08
CA ALA A 19 16.53 -33.51 15.54
C ALA A 19 17.35 -32.44 16.28
N GLN A 20 17.61 -32.65 17.58
CA GLN A 20 18.77 -32.03 18.23
C GLN A 20 19.90 -33.07 18.23
N PHE A 21 20.54 -33.20 17.08
CA PHE A 21 21.88 -33.78 16.99
C PHE A 21 22.88 -32.70 17.41
N GLY A 22 23.75 -33.01 18.37
CA GLY A 22 24.93 -32.18 18.63
C GLY A 22 25.38 -32.14 20.09
N ASN A 23 25.52 -33.29 20.74
CA ASN A 23 26.27 -33.39 21.98
C ASN A 23 27.77 -33.33 21.61
N GLY A 24 28.36 -32.14 21.70
CA GLY A 24 29.76 -31.88 21.39
C GLY A 24 30.38 -30.98 22.45
N GLN A 25 30.84 -31.58 23.54
CA GLN A 25 31.66 -30.92 24.54
C GLN A 25 33.00 -30.49 23.91
N ARG A 26 33.28 -29.19 23.81
CA ARG A 26 34.65 -28.65 23.84
C ARG A 26 34.68 -27.13 24.05
N ASN A 27 35.16 -26.75 25.24
CA ASN A 27 35.95 -25.57 25.57
C ASN A 27 35.82 -24.30 24.71
N GLY A 28 35.34 -23.23 25.35
CA GLY A 28 35.51 -21.87 24.84
C GLY A 28 34.87 -20.83 25.74
N GLN A 29 35.58 -20.43 26.79
CA GLN A 29 35.30 -19.23 27.57
C GLN A 29 35.03 -18.02 26.64
N ARG A 30 33.86 -17.38 26.80
CA ARG A 30 33.63 -15.91 26.67
C ARG A 30 32.14 -15.60 26.79
N GLN A 31 31.56 -15.84 27.96
CA GLN A 31 30.41 -15.05 28.39
C GLN A 31 30.95 -13.79 29.09
N GLN A 32 31.38 -12.83 28.27
CA GLN A 32 31.41 -11.45 28.73
C GLN A 32 29.95 -11.04 28.96
N ARG A 33 29.65 -10.70 30.21
CA ARG A 33 28.48 -9.94 30.61
C ARG A 33 28.43 -8.67 29.76
N GLN A 34 27.67 -8.68 28.67
CA GLN A 34 27.19 -7.45 28.07
C GLN A 34 26.13 -6.91 29.04
N GLY A 35 26.52 -5.91 29.84
CA GLY A 35 25.53 -5.06 30.50
C GLY A 35 24.57 -4.50 29.43
N PRO A 36 23.31 -4.20 29.78
CA PRO A 36 22.36 -3.70 28.82
C PRO A 36 22.92 -2.43 28.19
N MET A 37 23.31 -2.50 26.91
CA MET A 37 23.51 -1.31 26.11
C MET A 37 22.16 -0.63 26.05
N THR A 38 21.99 0.46 26.78
CA THR A 38 20.88 1.39 26.53
C THR A 38 20.93 1.73 25.04
N PRO A 39 19.92 1.37 24.24
CA PRO A 39 19.87 1.81 22.85
C PRO A 39 20.00 3.32 22.89
N SER A 40 21.01 3.87 22.22
CA SER A 40 21.10 5.31 22.00
C SER A 40 19.72 5.76 21.54
N ALA A 41 19.11 6.72 22.25
CA ALA A 41 17.76 7.18 21.95
C ALA A 41 17.70 7.69 20.51
N GLN A 42 17.40 6.79 19.57
CA GLN A 42 17.19 7.13 18.17
C GLN A 42 15.97 8.03 18.17
N LYS A 43 16.18 9.31 17.86
CA LYS A 43 15.08 10.27 17.71
C LYS A 43 14.07 9.66 16.76
N ALA A 44 12.83 9.54 17.22
CA ALA A 44 11.74 9.05 16.39
C ALA A 44 11.70 9.87 15.08
N PRO A 45 11.51 9.22 13.93
CA PRO A 45 11.49 9.91 12.65
C PRO A 45 10.40 10.97 12.65
N LYS A 46 10.71 12.15 12.08
CA LYS A 46 9.72 13.22 11.93
C LYS A 46 8.51 12.70 11.14
N PRO A 47 7.28 13.06 11.55
CA PRO A 47 6.11 12.70 10.78
C PRO A 47 6.20 13.20 9.33
N ASN A 48 5.81 12.35 8.39
CA ASN A 48 5.81 12.63 6.95
C ASN A 48 4.52 12.08 6.34
N PHE A 49 3.43 12.84 6.50
CA PHE A 49 2.12 12.43 6.02
C PHE A 49 2.02 12.63 4.51
N LYS A 50 1.82 11.52 3.79
CA LYS A 50 1.72 11.51 2.32
C LYS A 50 0.26 11.67 1.88
N VAL A 51 -0.28 12.89 2.02
CA VAL A 51 -1.67 13.23 1.66
C VAL A 51 -2.05 12.77 0.26
N GLU A 52 -1.16 12.91 -0.72
CA GLU A 52 -1.39 12.51 -2.10
C GLU A 52 -1.68 11.01 -2.24
N LYS A 53 -0.99 10.17 -1.45
CA LYS A 53 -1.23 8.72 -1.44
C LYS A 53 -2.56 8.39 -0.80
N TYR A 54 -2.94 9.13 0.24
CA TYR A 54 -4.18 8.90 0.97
C TYR A 54 -5.41 9.08 0.06
N ILE A 55 -5.38 10.08 -0.83
CA ILE A 55 -6.47 10.35 -1.79
C ILE A 55 -6.30 9.66 -3.15
N GLY A 56 -5.28 8.83 -3.33
CA GLY A 56 -5.10 8.04 -4.54
C GLY A 56 -4.52 8.77 -5.75
N ILE A 57 -3.82 9.90 -5.55
CA ILE A 57 -3.09 10.57 -6.63
C ILE A 57 -1.98 9.65 -7.14
N VAL A 58 -2.01 9.36 -8.43
CA VAL A 58 -0.99 8.58 -9.12
C VAL A 58 -0.72 9.24 -10.46
N VAL A 59 0.56 9.54 -10.72
CA VAL A 59 1.03 9.96 -12.03
C VAL A 59 1.82 8.81 -12.64
N TYR A 60 1.47 8.44 -13.86
CA TYR A 60 2.09 7.33 -14.57
C TYR A 60 3.33 7.77 -15.34
N ASP A 61 4.38 6.98 -15.24
CA ASP A 61 5.40 6.90 -16.29
C ASP A 61 4.81 6.04 -17.42
N VAL A 62 4.54 6.67 -18.56
CA VAL A 62 3.90 6.04 -19.73
C VAL A 62 4.76 4.90 -20.28
N LYS A 63 6.09 5.06 -20.35
CA LYS A 63 7.00 4.01 -20.84
C LYS A 63 6.99 2.81 -19.91
N LYS A 64 7.07 3.06 -18.60
CA LYS A 64 7.02 2.00 -17.59
C LYS A 64 5.68 1.28 -17.56
N ALA A 65 4.58 2.03 -17.67
CA ALA A 65 3.22 1.49 -17.73
C ALA A 65 3.05 0.59 -18.96
N ALA A 66 3.43 1.07 -20.14
CA ALA A 66 3.37 0.29 -21.38
C ALA A 66 4.19 -0.99 -21.29
N LYS A 67 5.44 -0.91 -20.80
CA LYS A 67 6.30 -2.09 -20.61
C LYS A 67 5.66 -3.12 -19.67
N LYS A 68 5.09 -2.68 -18.54
CA LYS A 68 4.46 -3.57 -17.55
C LYS A 68 3.14 -4.17 -18.04
N SER A 69 2.41 -3.46 -18.91
CA SER A 69 1.20 -3.94 -19.57
C SER A 69 1.47 -4.74 -20.85
N SER A 70 2.74 -4.91 -21.26
CA SER A 70 3.13 -5.54 -22.53
C SER A 70 2.54 -4.85 -23.78
N ILE A 71 2.56 -3.52 -23.78
CA ILE A 71 2.09 -2.68 -24.90
C ILE A 71 3.29 -2.11 -25.64
N LYS A 72 3.34 -2.30 -26.96
CA LYS A 72 4.39 -1.74 -27.81
C LYS A 72 4.02 -0.30 -28.20
N LEU A 73 4.76 0.68 -27.71
CA LEU A 73 4.45 2.10 -27.92
C LEU A 73 4.45 2.55 -29.39
N SER A 74 5.11 1.81 -30.29
CA SER A 74 5.12 2.11 -31.72
C SER A 74 3.83 1.70 -32.44
N SER A 75 2.99 0.85 -31.83
CA SER A 75 1.73 0.39 -32.45
C SER A 75 0.65 1.47 -32.37
N LYS A 76 -0.42 1.32 -33.17
CA LYS A 76 -1.60 2.19 -33.10
C LYS A 76 -2.20 2.21 -31.68
N GLU A 77 -2.38 1.02 -31.10
CA GLU A 77 -2.83 0.84 -29.72
C GLU A 77 -1.89 1.52 -28.71
N GLY A 78 -0.57 1.35 -28.86
CA GLY A 78 0.41 1.95 -27.96
C GLY A 78 0.46 3.49 -28.01
N LYS A 79 0.21 4.07 -29.19
CA LYS A 79 0.04 5.52 -29.35
C LYS A 79 -1.21 6.02 -28.61
N GLU A 80 -2.35 5.32 -28.77
CA GLU A 80 -3.57 5.67 -28.04
C GLU A 80 -3.45 5.48 -26.52
N PHE A 81 -2.83 4.39 -26.08
CA PHE A 81 -2.50 4.17 -24.67
C PHE A 81 -1.69 5.33 -24.08
N SER A 82 -0.69 5.81 -24.83
CA SER A 82 0.14 6.95 -24.42
C SER A 82 -0.65 8.23 -24.32
N LYS A 83 -1.53 8.51 -25.29
CA LYS A 83 -2.41 9.69 -25.25
C LYS A 83 -3.34 9.65 -24.05
N ILE A 84 -3.99 8.52 -23.80
CA ILE A 84 -4.92 8.34 -22.66
C ILE A 84 -4.20 8.58 -21.34
N LEU A 85 -3.02 7.96 -21.12
CA LEU A 85 -2.26 8.17 -19.89
C LEU A 85 -1.71 9.58 -19.75
N THR A 86 -1.30 10.21 -20.85
CA THR A 86 -0.82 11.59 -20.83
C THR A 86 -1.94 12.55 -20.43
N LYS A 87 -3.13 12.37 -21.00
CA LYS A 87 -4.32 13.14 -20.63
C LYS A 87 -4.68 12.92 -19.15
N TYR A 88 -4.80 11.67 -18.73
CA TYR A 88 -5.07 11.33 -17.32
C TYR A 88 -4.05 11.97 -16.37
N ASN A 89 -2.75 11.88 -16.68
CA ASN A 89 -1.70 12.49 -15.87
C ASN A 89 -1.85 14.02 -15.77
N LYS A 90 -2.28 14.67 -16.86
CA LYS A 90 -2.56 16.10 -16.87
C LYS A 90 -3.74 16.41 -15.94
N ASP A 91 -4.85 15.70 -16.11
CA ASP A 91 -6.07 15.90 -15.33
C ASP A 91 -5.81 15.71 -13.82
N ILE A 92 -5.06 14.68 -13.43
CA ILE A 92 -4.64 14.45 -12.04
C ILE A 92 -3.71 15.57 -11.51
N LYS A 93 -2.76 16.04 -12.32
CA LYS A 93 -1.88 17.16 -11.95
C LYS A 93 -2.67 18.45 -11.76
N ASP A 94 -3.68 18.67 -12.60
CA ASP A 94 -4.56 19.85 -12.51
C ASP A 94 -5.41 19.79 -11.24
N ILE A 95 -6.03 18.65 -10.92
CA ILE A 95 -6.73 18.43 -9.64
C ILE A 95 -5.79 18.71 -8.46
N LYS A 96 -4.56 18.17 -8.49
CA LYS A 96 -3.56 18.39 -7.44
C LYS A 96 -3.20 19.87 -7.29
N ARG A 97 -3.00 20.58 -8.40
CA ARG A 97 -2.61 21.99 -8.41
C ARG A 97 -3.71 22.88 -7.86
N ILE A 98 -4.95 22.71 -8.33
CA ILE A 98 -6.12 23.46 -7.89
C ILE A 98 -6.33 23.29 -6.37
N ASN A 99 -6.11 22.08 -5.87
CA ASN A 99 -6.33 21.75 -4.46
C ASN A 99 -5.06 21.85 -3.58
N SER A 100 -3.97 22.41 -4.12
CA SER A 100 -2.65 22.38 -3.46
C SER A 100 -2.65 23.01 -2.06
N PHE A 101 -3.38 24.10 -1.87
CA PHE A 101 -3.54 24.75 -0.57
C PHE A 101 -4.21 23.84 0.46
N LEU A 102 -5.33 23.22 0.09
CA LEU A 102 -6.06 22.31 0.98
C LEU A 102 -5.21 21.07 1.33
N LEU A 103 -4.53 20.49 0.33
CA LEU A 103 -3.62 19.35 0.54
C LEU A 103 -2.49 19.68 1.52
N ARG A 104 -1.89 20.87 1.39
CA ARG A 104 -0.84 21.35 2.31
C ARG A 104 -1.38 21.54 3.72
N ASN A 105 -2.51 22.22 3.88
CA ASN A 105 -3.09 22.48 5.20
C ASN A 105 -3.49 21.19 5.91
N THR A 106 -4.09 20.23 5.19
CA THR A 106 -4.42 18.93 5.76
C THR A 106 -3.17 18.16 6.18
N LYS A 107 -2.10 18.22 5.38
CA LYS A 107 -0.82 17.61 5.74
C LYS A 107 -0.25 18.22 7.03
N GLU A 108 -0.21 19.54 7.10
CA GLU A 108 0.31 20.26 8.27
C GLU A 108 -0.52 19.96 9.54
N MET A 109 -1.84 19.92 9.43
CA MET A 109 -2.74 19.53 10.52
C MET A 109 -2.37 18.15 11.08
N VAL A 110 -2.25 17.14 10.21
CA VAL A 110 -1.95 15.76 10.61
C VAL A 110 -0.54 15.66 11.20
N GLU A 111 0.46 16.27 10.55
CA GLU A 111 1.84 16.23 11.03
C GLU A 111 2.02 16.97 12.36
N ASN A 112 1.32 18.08 12.56
CA ASN A 112 1.35 18.82 13.82
C ASN A 112 0.69 18.02 14.95
N TYR A 113 -0.42 17.34 14.68
CA TYR A 113 -1.02 16.40 15.62
C TYR A 113 -0.03 15.27 15.97
N GLN A 114 0.55 14.61 14.97
CA GLN A 114 1.51 13.52 15.17
C GLN A 114 2.72 13.97 15.99
N LYS A 115 3.27 15.16 15.73
CA LYS A 115 4.37 15.73 16.51
C LYS A 115 3.98 15.96 17.97
N LYS A 116 2.77 16.46 18.24
CA LYS A 116 2.28 16.67 19.61
C LYS A 116 2.07 15.34 20.33
N ALA A 117 1.36 14.41 19.72
CA ALA A 117 1.07 13.09 20.28
C ALA A 117 2.36 12.29 20.57
N MET A 118 3.36 12.35 19.68
CA MET A 118 4.67 11.71 19.92
C MET A 118 5.43 12.31 21.11
N LYS A 119 5.23 13.60 21.42
CA LYS A 119 5.89 14.27 22.54
C LYS A 119 5.15 14.06 23.87
N SER A 120 3.82 14.13 23.85
CA SER A 120 2.99 14.07 25.06
C SER A 120 2.52 12.66 25.40
N GLY A 121 2.54 11.72 24.45
CA GLY A 121 1.89 10.41 24.59
C GLY A 121 0.36 10.47 24.51
N ASP A 122 -0.22 11.65 24.26
CA ASP A 122 -1.67 11.85 24.20
C ASP A 122 -2.21 11.64 22.77
N PHE A 123 -3.05 10.63 22.62
CA PHE A 123 -3.71 10.27 21.36
C PHE A 123 -5.23 10.50 21.38
N SER A 124 -5.78 11.14 22.42
CA SER A 124 -7.22 11.36 22.61
C SER A 124 -7.90 12.02 21.40
N ASN A 125 -7.19 12.94 20.73
CA ASN A 125 -7.71 13.70 19.60
C ASN A 125 -7.58 12.99 18.24
N GLN A 126 -7.07 11.75 18.18
CA GLN A 126 -6.81 11.05 16.92
C GLN A 126 -8.04 10.95 16.02
N VAL A 127 -9.19 10.54 16.60
CA VAL A 127 -10.43 10.34 15.87
C VAL A 127 -10.93 11.65 15.26
N LYS A 128 -10.83 12.75 16.01
CA LYS A 128 -11.23 14.09 15.55
C LYS A 128 -10.38 14.54 14.36
N ILE A 129 -9.06 14.37 14.45
CA ILE A 129 -8.13 14.72 13.37
C ILE A 129 -8.38 13.86 12.13
N GLN A 130 -8.61 12.57 12.29
CA GLN A 130 -8.94 11.68 11.18
C GLN A 130 -10.25 12.09 10.50
N LYS A 131 -11.30 12.37 11.27
CA LYS A 131 -12.60 12.82 10.73
C LYS A 131 -12.46 14.10 9.93
N GLN A 132 -11.79 15.12 10.49
CA GLN A 132 -11.57 16.40 9.84
C GLN A 132 -10.76 16.24 8.53
N MET A 133 -9.71 15.41 8.56
CA MET A 133 -8.93 15.07 7.35
C MET A 133 -9.83 14.41 6.29
N ASN A 134 -10.62 13.40 6.68
CA ASN A 134 -11.47 12.66 5.76
C ASN A 134 -12.52 13.56 5.09
N GLU A 135 -13.19 14.41 5.88
CA GLU A 135 -14.19 15.36 5.39
C GLU A 135 -13.58 16.37 4.42
N SER A 136 -12.43 16.94 4.79
CA SER A 136 -11.71 17.91 3.96
C SER A 136 -11.27 17.32 2.62
N LEU A 137 -10.79 16.08 2.63
CA LEU A 137 -10.22 15.43 1.45
C LEU A 137 -11.26 14.67 0.60
N LYS A 138 -12.47 14.44 1.11
CA LYS A 138 -13.53 13.66 0.44
C LYS A 138 -13.85 14.18 -0.97
N PRO A 139 -14.03 15.49 -1.22
CA PRO A 139 -14.33 15.99 -2.56
C PRO A 139 -13.20 15.69 -3.56
N ILE A 140 -11.94 15.88 -3.15
CA ILE A 140 -10.76 15.61 -3.99
C ILE A 140 -10.64 14.11 -4.26
N GLY A 141 -10.81 13.28 -3.23
CA GLY A 141 -10.78 11.83 -3.37
C GLY A 141 -11.87 11.31 -4.32
N ASN A 142 -13.06 11.93 -4.31
CA ASN A 142 -14.14 11.59 -5.24
C ASN A 142 -13.79 11.99 -6.69
N ALA A 143 -13.27 13.20 -6.90
CA ALA A 143 -12.83 13.64 -8.23
C ALA A 143 -11.75 12.71 -8.82
N ILE A 144 -10.78 12.27 -8.01
CA ILE A 144 -9.76 11.31 -8.45
C ILE A 144 -10.38 9.95 -8.80
N LYS A 145 -11.33 9.46 -7.99
CA LYS A 145 -12.03 8.20 -8.27
C LYS A 145 -12.82 8.25 -9.58
N GLU A 146 -13.39 9.40 -9.92
CA GLU A 146 -14.08 9.58 -11.19
C GLU A 146 -13.11 9.51 -12.38
N GLU A 147 -11.95 10.15 -12.28
CA GLU A 147 -10.91 10.05 -13.31
C GLU A 147 -10.34 8.63 -13.41
N ASP A 148 -10.20 7.91 -12.29
CA ASP A 148 -9.79 6.50 -12.28
C ASP A 148 -10.81 5.61 -13.01
N LYS A 149 -12.11 5.81 -12.78
CA LYS A 149 -13.18 5.09 -13.50
C LYS A 149 -13.19 5.42 -15.00
N LYS A 150 -12.96 6.68 -15.37
CA LYS A 150 -12.86 7.09 -16.78
C LYS A 150 -11.64 6.46 -17.47
N LEU A 151 -10.51 6.40 -16.76
CA LEU A 151 -9.30 5.74 -17.24
C LEU A 151 -9.56 4.25 -17.45
N ASP A 152 -10.16 3.58 -16.46
CA ASP A 152 -10.45 2.15 -16.51
C ASP A 152 -11.32 1.77 -17.71
N LYS A 153 -12.46 2.45 -17.89
CA LYS A 153 -13.35 2.26 -19.05
C LYS A 153 -12.61 2.35 -20.39
N LYS A 154 -11.71 3.34 -20.52
CA LYS A 154 -10.90 3.50 -21.75
C LYS A 154 -9.89 2.36 -21.92
N MET A 155 -9.30 1.88 -20.82
CA MET A 155 -8.35 0.76 -20.86
C MET A 155 -9.04 -0.56 -21.19
N THR A 156 -10.25 -0.81 -20.68
CA THR A 156 -11.03 -2.01 -21.03
C THR A 156 -11.36 -2.08 -22.51
N VAL A 157 -11.67 -0.94 -23.13
CA VAL A 157 -11.98 -0.86 -24.57
C VAL A 157 -10.72 -0.96 -25.42
N LEU A 158 -9.61 -0.35 -24.99
CA LEU A 158 -8.38 -0.28 -25.80
C LEU A 158 -7.58 -1.59 -25.77
N LEU A 159 -7.50 -2.24 -24.61
CA LEU A 159 -6.54 -3.32 -24.37
C LEU A 159 -7.17 -4.70 -24.59
N SER A 160 -6.39 -5.63 -25.12
CA SER A 160 -6.78 -7.05 -25.07
C SER A 160 -6.88 -7.53 -23.62
N GLU A 161 -7.65 -8.59 -23.38
CA GLU A 161 -7.83 -9.17 -22.04
C GLU A 161 -6.49 -9.47 -21.33
N LYS A 162 -5.51 -10.02 -22.06
CA LYS A 162 -4.17 -10.31 -21.53
C LYS A 162 -3.41 -9.04 -21.13
N GLN A 163 -3.52 -7.96 -21.92
CA GLN A 163 -2.88 -6.68 -21.60
C GLN A 163 -3.59 -5.97 -20.46
N TYR A 164 -4.93 -6.03 -20.42
CA TYR A 164 -5.75 -5.46 -19.36
C TYR A 164 -5.47 -6.13 -18.01
N LYS A 165 -5.39 -7.46 -17.94
CA LYS A 165 -4.97 -8.20 -16.74
C LYS A 165 -3.59 -7.75 -16.24
N LYS A 166 -2.63 -7.52 -17.14
CA LYS A 166 -1.31 -6.98 -16.79
C LYS A 166 -1.37 -5.54 -16.30
N TRP A 167 -2.22 -4.70 -16.91
CA TRP A 167 -2.49 -3.33 -16.49
C TRP A 167 -3.08 -3.29 -15.06
N ILE A 168 -4.08 -4.12 -14.76
CA ILE A 168 -4.64 -4.23 -13.39
C ILE A 168 -3.56 -4.72 -12.41
N LYS A 169 -2.77 -5.74 -12.77
CA LYS A 169 -1.65 -6.21 -11.94
C LYS A 169 -0.62 -5.12 -11.66
N TYR A 170 -0.29 -4.29 -12.66
CA TYR A 170 0.61 -3.14 -12.49
C TYR A 170 0.04 -2.10 -11.51
N ASN A 171 -1.28 -1.97 -11.45
CA ASN A 171 -1.95 -1.00 -10.60
C ASN A 171 -2.35 -1.50 -9.22
N LYS A 172 -2.33 -2.81 -8.95
CA LYS A 172 -2.76 -3.41 -7.67
C LYS A 172 -2.13 -2.77 -6.41
N LYS A 173 -0.90 -2.26 -6.51
CA LYS A 173 -0.16 -1.60 -5.39
C LYS A 173 -0.19 -0.07 -5.43
N LYS A 174 -0.81 0.50 -6.46
CA LYS A 174 -1.03 1.94 -6.61
C LYS A 174 -2.45 2.18 -6.09
N TYR A 175 -2.62 3.08 -5.13
CA TYR A 175 -3.88 3.38 -4.41
C TYR A 175 -5.02 3.88 -5.34
N LYS A 176 -5.41 3.05 -6.28
CA LYS A 176 -6.29 3.28 -7.42
C LYS A 176 -7.59 2.56 -7.18
N VAL A 177 -8.69 3.17 -7.60
CA VAL A 177 -10.00 2.55 -7.52
C VAL A 177 -10.36 2.01 -8.90
N PHE A 178 -10.23 0.70 -9.06
CA PHE A 178 -10.85 -0.03 -10.16
C PHE A 178 -12.14 -0.67 -9.64
N PRO A 179 -13.22 -0.73 -10.44
CA PRO A 179 -14.32 -1.62 -10.12
C PRO A 179 -13.75 -3.04 -9.93
N LYS A 180 -14.21 -3.74 -8.88
CA LYS A 180 -13.90 -5.17 -8.75
C LYS A 180 -14.45 -5.84 -10.02
N GLU A 181 -13.64 -6.71 -10.64
CA GLU A 181 -14.07 -7.53 -11.77
C GLU A 181 -15.45 -8.12 -11.39
N LYS A 182 -16.42 -8.00 -12.29
CA LYS A 182 -17.65 -8.78 -12.14
C LYS A 182 -17.19 -10.23 -12.18
N GLU A 183 -17.31 -10.94 -11.06
CA GLU A 183 -17.22 -12.39 -11.06
C GLU A 183 -18.35 -12.86 -11.99
N GLU A 184 -17.97 -13.32 -13.18
CA GLU A 184 -18.83 -14.14 -14.03
C GLU A 184 -18.86 -15.56 -13.48
#